data_AF-A0A7C9CZ07-F1
#
_entry.id   AF-A0A7C9CZ07-F1
#
_cell.length_a   1.000
_cell.length_b   1.000
_cell.length_c   1.000
_cell.angle_alpha   90.00
_cell.angle_beta   90.00
_cell.angle_gamma   90.00
#
_symmetry.space_group_name_H-M   'P 1'
#
loop_
_entity.id
_entity.type
_entity.pdbx_description
1 polymer ?
#
loop_
_entity_poly.entity_id
_entity_poly.type
_entity_poly.pdbx_seq_one_letter_code
_entity_poly.pdbx_strand_id
1 'polypeptide(L)'
;LSRSLLPRAKFIASSAKPSESSLSKHPHSLAQPIKFPTFETLNSRLIYQANMGQLHKAISTLDLMSHHGFDPELATFSLLLKYSIRSHNYELGKLVHSRLCELGLELDSVVLNSLISLYSKCGEWRKAVEIF
;
A
#
# COMPACT_ATOMS: atom_id res chain seq x y z
N LEU A 1 -47.50 63.84 2.73
CA LEU A 1 -46.35 64.29 1.91
C LEU A 1 -45.23 63.26 2.06
N SER A 2 -44.74 62.73 0.92
CA SER A 2 -43.46 62.02 0.68
C SER A 2 -43.12 60.77 1.52
N ARG A 3 -43.04 59.57 0.90
CA ARG A 3 -41.79 58.86 0.47
C ARG A 3 -40.97 58.40 1.69
N SER A 4 -40.50 57.16 1.87
CA SER A 4 -40.07 56.10 0.95
C SER A 4 -39.33 55.01 1.74
N LEU A 5 -39.11 53.85 1.11
CA LEU A 5 -37.96 52.91 1.25
C LEU A 5 -37.95 51.84 2.37
N LEU A 6 -38.29 50.61 1.93
CA LEU A 6 -37.63 49.30 2.16
C LEU A 6 -37.02 48.92 3.53
N PRO A 7 -37.40 47.76 4.11
CA PRO A 7 -36.55 47.00 5.02
C PRO A 7 -35.77 45.91 4.28
N ARG A 8 -34.47 45.79 4.56
CA ARG A 8 -33.58 44.76 3.99
C ARG A 8 -32.93 43.94 5.10
N ALA A 9 -32.94 42.62 4.88
CA ALA A 9 -32.08 41.57 5.44
C ALA A 9 -32.42 41.04 6.86
N LYS A 10 -32.28 39.76 7.18
CA LYS A 10 -31.95 38.50 6.48
C LYS A 10 -32.19 37.35 7.50
N PHE A 11 -32.24 36.11 7.00
CA PHE A 11 -32.13 34.80 7.69
C PHE A 11 -33.41 34.05 8.04
N ILE A 12 -33.84 33.19 7.12
CA ILE A 12 -34.32 31.82 7.44
C ILE A 12 -34.10 30.90 6.23
N ALA A 13 -33.88 29.62 6.54
CA ALA A 13 -33.37 28.54 5.70
C ALA A 13 -34.27 28.10 4.53
N SER A 14 -33.66 27.48 3.51
CA SER A 14 -34.31 26.37 2.78
C SER A 14 -33.28 25.51 2.04
N SER A 15 -33.44 24.20 2.20
CA SER A 15 -32.89 23.12 1.39
C SER A 15 -33.42 23.18 -0.05
N ALA A 16 -32.57 22.85 -1.03
CA ALA A 16 -32.95 22.14 -2.26
C ALA A 16 -31.68 21.73 -3.04
N LYS A 17 -31.58 20.43 -3.38
CA LYS A 17 -30.62 19.87 -4.33
C LYS A 17 -30.85 20.42 -5.75
N PRO A 18 -29.85 20.27 -6.64
CA PRO A 18 -30.14 19.62 -7.91
C PRO A 18 -29.14 18.51 -8.26
N SER A 19 -29.65 17.47 -8.89
CA SER A 19 -28.93 16.40 -9.57
C SER A 19 -29.05 16.61 -11.08
N GLU A 20 -27.93 16.67 -11.81
CA GLU A 20 -27.78 16.34 -13.25
C GLU A 20 -26.27 16.13 -13.51
N SER A 21 -25.80 14.89 -13.65
CA SER A 21 -25.53 14.17 -14.92
C SER A 21 -24.40 14.76 -15.78
N SER A 22 -23.25 14.06 -15.74
CA SER A 22 -22.36 13.71 -16.87
C SER A 22 -21.91 14.79 -17.87
N LEU A 23 -20.60 15.15 -17.84
CA LEU A 23 -19.73 15.05 -19.03
C LEU A 23 -18.24 15.23 -18.66
N SER A 24 -17.44 14.28 -19.16
CA SER A 24 -15.98 14.32 -19.31
C SER A 24 -15.48 15.66 -19.87
N LYS A 25 -14.48 16.25 -19.20
CA LYS A 25 -13.40 17.03 -19.84
C LYS A 25 -12.09 16.82 -19.07
N HIS A 26 -11.19 16.02 -19.61
CA HIS A 26 -9.78 16.10 -19.23
C HIS A 26 -9.24 17.48 -19.59
N PRO A 27 -8.39 18.09 -18.75
CA PRO A 27 -7.36 18.99 -19.21
C PRO A 27 -6.00 18.30 -19.05
N HIS A 28 -5.36 18.01 -20.18
CA HIS A 28 -3.93 17.77 -20.21
C HIS A 28 -3.19 19.06 -19.81
N SER A 29 -2.30 18.90 -18.83
CA SER A 29 -1.10 19.69 -18.56
C SER A 29 -1.25 21.10 -17.96
N LEU A 30 -0.73 21.26 -16.73
CA LEU A 30 0.37 22.18 -16.35
C LEU A 30 0.34 22.46 -14.84
N ALA A 31 0.75 21.47 -14.05
CA ALA A 31 1.36 21.55 -12.71
C ALA A 31 1.36 20.12 -12.18
N GLN A 32 2.50 19.43 -12.18
CA GLN A 32 2.61 18.18 -11.43
C GLN A 32 2.54 18.58 -9.95
N PRO A 33 1.47 18.28 -9.20
CA PRO A 33 1.51 18.46 -7.77
C PRO A 33 2.61 17.52 -7.28
N ILE A 34 3.44 17.97 -6.35
CA ILE A 34 4.37 17.10 -5.64
C ILE A 34 3.50 15.98 -5.02
N LYS A 35 3.39 14.85 -5.72
CA LYS A 35 2.62 13.70 -5.28
C LYS A 35 3.46 13.06 -4.19
N PHE A 36 3.25 13.51 -2.96
CA PHE A 36 3.69 12.73 -1.81
C PHE A 36 3.10 11.33 -1.96
N PRO A 37 3.93 10.28 -2.00
CA PRO A 37 3.44 8.93 -2.14
C PRO A 37 2.56 8.59 -0.94
N THR A 38 1.35 8.10 -1.18
CA THR A 38 0.46 7.59 -0.13
C THR A 38 0.73 6.12 0.14
N PHE A 39 0.36 5.63 1.32
CA PHE A 39 0.39 4.20 1.65
C PHE A 39 -0.27 3.36 0.55
N GLU A 40 -1.48 3.73 0.12
CA GLU A 40 -2.24 3.02 -0.92
C GLU A 40 -1.50 2.96 -2.26
N THR A 41 -0.84 4.06 -2.65
CA THR A 41 -0.06 4.13 -3.89
C THR A 41 1.15 3.19 -3.83
N LEU A 42 1.86 3.19 -2.70
CA LEU A 42 3.04 2.35 -2.52
C LEU A 42 2.68 0.87 -2.37
N ASN A 43 1.62 0.55 -1.63
CA ASN A 43 1.10 -0.81 -1.48
C ASN A 43 0.66 -1.39 -2.84
N SER A 44 -0.10 -0.61 -3.63
CA SER A 44 -0.52 -1.02 -4.98
C SER A 44 0.67 -1.29 -5.90
N ARG A 45 1.66 -0.40 -5.88
CA ARG A 45 2.91 -0.55 -6.64
C ARG A 45 3.67 -1.80 -6.22
N LEU A 46 3.76 -2.08 -4.92
CA LEU A 46 4.45 -3.23 -4.37
C LEU A 46 3.77 -4.52 -4.80
N ILE A 47 2.44 -4.64 -4.64
CA ILE A 47 1.67 -5.82 -5.05
C ILE A 47 1.85 -6.08 -6.55
N TYR A 48 1.77 -5.04 -7.38
CA TYR A 48 2.01 -5.16 -8.82
C TYR A 48 3.42 -5.68 -9.11
N GLN A 49 4.45 -5.13 -8.46
CA GLN A 49 5.84 -5.56 -8.65
C GLN A 49 6.06 -7.00 -8.18
N ALA A 50 5.45 -7.40 -7.07
CA ALA A 50 5.47 -8.78 -6.58
C ALA A 50 4.85 -9.74 -7.59
N ASN A 51 3.66 -9.41 -8.12
CA ASN A 51 2.96 -10.23 -9.12
C ASN A 51 3.71 -10.34 -10.45
N MET A 52 4.40 -9.27 -10.86
CA MET A 52 5.24 -9.26 -12.06
C MET A 52 6.62 -9.87 -11.84
N GLY A 53 6.92 -10.36 -10.62
CA GLY A 53 8.23 -10.91 -10.30
C GLY A 53 9.37 -9.91 -10.23
N GLN A 54 9.05 -8.62 -10.20
CA GLN A 54 10.00 -7.51 -10.10
C GLN A 54 10.41 -7.32 -8.64
N LEU A 55 10.91 -8.39 -8.03
CA LEU A 55 11.13 -8.52 -6.60
C LEU A 55 12.08 -7.45 -6.04
N HIS A 56 13.14 -7.11 -6.78
CA HIS A 56 14.07 -6.06 -6.37
C HIS A 56 13.39 -4.69 -6.26
N LYS A 57 12.44 -4.40 -7.17
CA LYS A 57 11.65 -3.16 -7.09
C LYS A 57 10.64 -3.21 -5.95
N ALA A 58 10.09 -4.39 -5.66
CA ALA A 58 9.19 -4.59 -4.53
C ALA A 58 9.89 -4.30 -3.20
N ILE A 59 11.14 -4.78 -3.02
CA ILE A 59 11.97 -4.43 -1.85
C ILE A 59 12.25 -2.93 -1.80
N SER A 60 12.68 -2.31 -2.90
CA SER A 60 12.89 -0.85 -2.91
C SER A 60 11.61 -0.06 -2.58
N THR A 61 10.45 -0.62 -2.85
CA THR A 61 9.16 -0.02 -2.47
C THR A 61 8.84 -0.25 -0.99
N LEU A 62 9.19 -1.40 -0.40
CA LEU A 62 9.14 -1.63 1.05
C LEU A 62 10.03 -0.62 1.79
N ASP A 63 11.26 -0.39 1.29
CA ASP A 63 12.18 0.59 1.88
C ASP A 63 11.58 1.99 1.81
N LEU A 64 11.01 2.36 0.65
CA LEU A 64 10.35 3.65 0.48
C LEU A 64 9.15 3.82 1.42
N MET A 65 8.32 2.78 1.59
CA MET A 65 7.23 2.80 2.58
C MET A 65 7.76 3.09 3.97
N SER A 66 8.85 2.44 4.35
CA SER A 66 9.50 2.59 5.65
C SER A 66 10.06 3.99 5.88
N HIS A 67 10.67 4.61 4.86
CA HIS A 67 11.13 6.00 4.92
C HIS A 67 9.98 7.01 5.09
N HIS A 68 8.77 6.65 4.66
CA HIS A 68 7.57 7.46 4.84
C HIS A 68 6.78 7.10 6.11
N GLY A 69 7.28 6.20 6.96
CA GLY A 69 6.60 5.76 8.18
C GLY A 69 5.36 4.92 7.90
N PHE A 70 5.33 4.22 6.77
CA PHE A 70 4.26 3.32 6.40
C PHE A 70 4.65 1.87 6.63
N ASP A 71 3.84 1.16 7.41
CA ASP A 71 4.06 -0.25 7.69
C ASP A 71 3.34 -1.12 6.64
N PRO A 72 4.06 -1.99 5.93
CA PRO A 72 3.44 -2.93 4.99
C PRO A 72 2.64 -4.01 5.74
N GLU A 73 1.53 -4.45 5.15
CA GLU A 73 0.68 -5.51 5.72
C GLU A 73 1.33 -6.90 5.63
N LEU A 74 1.04 -7.80 6.58
CA LEU A 74 1.52 -9.19 6.55
C LEU A 74 1.13 -9.95 5.28
N ALA A 75 -0.03 -9.62 4.68
CA ALA A 75 -0.47 -10.17 3.40
C ALA A 75 0.53 -9.88 2.27
N THR A 76 1.18 -8.71 2.30
CA THR A 76 2.21 -8.31 1.36
C THR A 76 3.47 -9.17 1.50
N PHE A 77 3.93 -9.39 2.73
CA PHE A 77 5.07 -10.27 3.00
C PHE A 77 4.78 -11.72 2.59
N SER A 78 3.57 -12.21 2.87
CA SER A 78 3.12 -13.53 2.43
C SER A 78 3.19 -13.69 0.91
N LEU A 79 2.79 -12.68 0.14
CA LEU A 79 2.86 -12.71 -1.32
C LEU A 79 4.32 -12.77 -1.81
N LEU A 80 5.20 -11.96 -1.23
CA LEU A 80 6.62 -11.92 -1.58
C LEU A 80 7.33 -13.24 -1.25
N LEU A 81 7.04 -13.85 -0.09
CA LEU A 81 7.58 -15.15 0.28
C LEU A 81 7.11 -16.24 -0.69
N LYS A 82 5.80 -16.31 -0.99
CA LYS A 82 5.25 -17.25 -1.97
C LYS A 82 5.92 -17.12 -3.32
N TYR A 83 6.13 -15.89 -3.79
CA TYR A 83 6.80 -15.66 -5.06
C TYR A 83 8.27 -16.09 -5.03
N SER A 84 9.01 -15.75 -3.97
CA SER A 84 10.40 -16.16 -3.77
C SER A 84 10.56 -17.68 -3.81
N ILE A 85 9.65 -18.40 -3.16
CA ILE A 85 9.62 -19.87 -3.15
C ILE A 85 9.33 -20.42 -4.55
N ARG A 86 8.31 -19.89 -5.24
CA ARG A 86 7.91 -20.34 -6.59
C ARG A 86 8.97 -20.06 -7.65
N SER A 87 9.72 -18.98 -7.50
CA SER A 87 10.79 -18.57 -8.41
C SER A 87 12.16 -19.17 -8.06
N HIS A 88 12.24 -19.99 -6.99
CA HIS A 88 13.50 -20.49 -6.44
C HIS A 88 14.51 -19.39 -6.06
N ASN A 89 14.04 -18.15 -5.88
CA ASN A 89 14.88 -17.03 -5.46
C ASN A 89 14.89 -16.93 -3.93
N TYR A 90 15.58 -17.87 -3.29
CA TYR A 90 15.59 -17.98 -1.83
C TYR A 90 16.34 -16.85 -1.13
N GLU A 91 17.34 -16.26 -1.79
CA GLU A 91 18.03 -15.07 -1.26
C GLU A 91 17.05 -13.92 -1.06
N LEU A 92 16.11 -13.72 -1.98
CA LEU A 92 15.05 -12.74 -1.77
C LEU A 92 14.16 -13.10 -0.58
N GLY A 93 13.73 -14.36 -0.48
CA GLY A 93 12.92 -14.79 0.66
C GLY A 93 13.60 -14.51 2.00
N LYS A 94 14.94 -14.67 2.06
CA LYS A 94 15.75 -14.33 3.24
C LYS A 94 15.79 -12.81 3.51
N LEU A 95 15.87 -11.98 2.48
CA LEU A 95 15.75 -10.51 2.64
C LEU A 95 14.37 -10.11 3.16
N VAL A 96 13.31 -10.74 2.66
CA VAL A 96 11.94 -10.53 3.13
C VAL A 96 11.80 -10.94 4.61
N HIS A 97 12.41 -12.05 5.01
CA HIS A 97 12.46 -12.47 6.41
C HIS A 97 13.24 -11.48 7.29
N SER A 98 14.41 -11.00 6.84
CA SER A 98 15.17 -9.95 7.55
C SER A 98 14.30 -8.73 7.80
N ARG A 99 13.55 -8.29 6.78
CA ARG A 99 12.66 -7.14 6.89
C ARG A 99 11.53 -7.35 7.90
N LEU A 100 10.95 -8.55 7.96
CA LEU A 100 9.95 -8.90 8.99
C LEU A 100 10.53 -8.80 10.40
N CYS A 101 11.75 -9.31 10.62
CA CYS A 101 12.44 -9.22 11.91
C CYS A 101 12.76 -7.77 12.28
N GLU A 102 13.21 -6.95 11.33
CA GLU A 102 13.50 -5.52 11.55
C GLU A 102 12.28 -4.70 11.95
N LEU A 103 11.11 -5.04 11.39
CA LEU A 103 9.84 -4.37 11.73
C LEU A 103 9.24 -4.87 13.05
N GLY A 104 9.73 -5.98 13.60
CA GLY A 104 9.23 -6.54 14.85
C GLY A 104 7.74 -6.91 14.82
N LEU A 105 7.20 -7.21 13.64
CA LEU A 105 5.78 -7.53 13.48
C LEU A 105 5.45 -8.89 14.10
N GLU A 106 4.31 -8.99 14.76
CA GLU A 106 3.76 -10.28 15.17
C GLU A 106 3.32 -11.06 13.92
N LEU A 107 3.99 -12.19 13.65
CA LEU A 107 3.78 -12.97 12.44
C LEU A 107 2.56 -13.89 12.59
N ASP A 108 1.68 -13.87 11.59
CA ASP A 108 0.58 -14.83 11.52
C ASP A 108 1.04 -16.20 11.02
N SER A 109 0.15 -17.20 11.13
CA SER A 109 0.43 -18.56 10.68
C SER A 109 0.69 -18.65 9.17
N VAL A 110 0.19 -17.72 8.36
CA VAL A 110 0.39 -17.73 6.90
C VAL A 110 1.83 -17.35 6.56
N VAL A 111 2.35 -16.31 7.22
CA VAL A 111 3.75 -15.87 7.08
C VAL A 111 4.69 -16.92 7.65
N LEU A 112 4.43 -17.44 8.86
CA LEU A 112 5.26 -18.48 9.49
C LEU A 112 5.37 -19.73 8.62
N ASN A 113 4.25 -20.25 8.11
CA ASN A 113 4.25 -21.40 7.21
C ASN A 113 5.01 -21.14 5.90
N SER A 114 4.94 -19.90 5.40
CA SER A 114 5.69 -19.49 4.20
C SER A 114 7.20 -19.46 4.49
N LEU A 115 7.63 -19.00 5.67
CA LEU A 115 9.03 -19.01 6.09
C LEU A 115 9.56 -20.43 6.30
N ILE A 116 8.80 -21.30 6.96
CA ILE A 116 9.14 -22.73 7.10
C ILE A 116 9.33 -23.36 5.72
N SER A 117 8.40 -23.10 4.79
CA SER A 117 8.49 -23.60 3.41
C SER A 117 9.70 -23.06 2.66
N LEU A 118 10.03 -21.78 2.84
CA LEU A 118 11.22 -21.14 2.26
C LEU A 118 12.49 -21.84 2.72
N TYR A 119 12.69 -21.93 4.04
CA TYR A 119 13.93 -22.48 4.61
C TYR A 119 14.08 -23.98 4.38
N SER A 120 12.96 -24.71 4.37
CA SER A 120 12.96 -26.14 3.99
C SER A 120 13.42 -26.33 2.53
N LYS A 121 12.96 -25.48 1.61
CA LYS A 121 13.27 -25.59 0.17
C LYS A 121 14.65 -25.05 -0.21
N CYS A 122 15.25 -24.15 0.57
CA CYS A 122 16.63 -23.69 0.36
C CYS A 122 17.68 -24.59 1.04
N GLY A 123 17.26 -25.64 1.76
CA GLY A 123 18.14 -26.59 2.43
C GLY A 123 18.61 -26.15 3.83
N GLU A 124 18.20 -24.97 4.29
CA GLU A 124 18.51 -24.45 5.63
C GLU A 124 17.44 -24.91 6.66
N TRP A 125 17.16 -26.22 6.71
CA TRP A 125 16.08 -26.79 7.52
C TRP A 125 16.17 -26.48 9.03
N ARG A 126 17.38 -26.24 9.57
CA ARG A 126 17.56 -25.83 10.97
C ARG A 126 16.84 -24.52 11.27
N LYS A 127 16.91 -23.54 10.36
CA LYS A 127 16.15 -22.29 10.47
C LYS A 127 14.65 -22.52 10.35
N ALA A 128 14.23 -23.50 9.54
CA ALA A 128 12.80 -23.86 9.47
C ALA A 128 12.30 -24.41 10.82
N VAL A 129 13.12 -25.17 11.53
CA VAL A 129 12.80 -25.69 12.88
C VAL A 129 12.81 -24.59 13.93
N GLU A 130 13.71 -23.60 13.83
CA GLU A 130 13.74 -22.45 14.75
C GLU A 130 12.49 -21.55 14.65
N ILE A 131 11.82 -21.56 13.49
CA ILE A 131 10.61 -20.76 13.23
C ILE A 131 9.34 -21.49 13.68
N PHE A 132 9.38 -22.83 13.80
CA PHE A 132 8.24 -23.66 14.21
C PHE A 132 8.12 -23.75 15.74
#